data_AF-A0A935V638-F1
#
_entry.id   AF-A0A935V638-F1
#
_cell.length_a   1.000
_cell.length_b   1.000
_cell.length_c   1.000
_cell.angle_alpha   90.00
_cell.angle_beta   90.00
_cell.angle_gamma   90.00
#
_symmetry.space_group_name_H-M   'P 1'
#
loop_
_entity.id
_entity.type
_entity.pdbx_description
1 polymer ?
#
loop_
_entity_poly.entity_id
_entity_poly.type
_entity_poly.pdbx_seq_one_letter_code
_entity_poly.pdbx_strand_id
1 'polypeptide(L)' 'MSKQDLSRLFRAIPFSEACELYQRLKAGQNDPDTRQMLRGALIAAGLNQSVP' A
#
# COMPACT_ATOMS: atom_id res chain seq x y z
N MET A 1 -3.32 -5.10 -10.54
CA MET A 1 -3.35 -3.70 -10.07
C MET A 1 -2.84 -2.81 -11.18
N SER A 2 -3.61 -1.79 -11.59
CA SER A 2 -3.21 -0.91 -12.69
C SER A 2 -2.15 0.12 -12.22
N LYS A 3 -1.44 0.76 -13.15
CA LYS A 3 -0.53 1.89 -12.81
C LYS A 3 -1.28 3.04 -12.12
N GLN A 4 -2.55 3.22 -12.44
CA GLN A 4 -3.42 4.24 -11.83
C GLN A 4 -3.74 3.87 -10.38
N ASP A 5 -4.01 2.61 -10.08
CA ASP A 5 -4.25 2.14 -8.71
C ASP A 5 -3.00 2.29 -7.84
N LEU A 6 -1.82 1.98 -8.37
CA LEU A 6 -0.55 2.22 -7.66
C LEU A 6 -0.34 3.70 -7.34
N SER A 7 -0.62 4.58 -8.30
CA SER A 7 -0.51 6.03 -8.09
C SER A 7 -1.51 6.52 -7.03
N ARG A 8 -2.73 5.98 -7.02
CA ARG A 8 -3.75 6.28 -5.99
C ARG A 8 -3.34 5.74 -4.63
N LEU A 9 -2.80 4.53 -4.56
CA LEU A 9 -2.31 3.89 -3.34
C LEU A 9 -1.26 4.73 -2.63
N PHE A 10 -0.18 5.08 -3.33
CA PHE A 10 0.93 5.82 -2.73
C PHE A 10 0.61 7.29 -2.45
N ARG A 11 -0.37 7.89 -3.16
CA ARG A 11 -0.86 9.25 -2.87
C ARG A 11 -1.83 9.31 -1.70
N ALA A 12 -2.39 8.18 -1.27
CA ALA A 12 -3.37 8.13 -0.18
C ALA A 12 -2.75 8.14 1.22
N ILE A 13 -1.44 7.97 1.32
CA ILE A 13 -0.69 7.91 2.58
C ILE A 13 0.42 8.97 2.61
N PRO A 14 0.96 9.34 3.79
CA PRO A 14 2.09 10.25 3.89
C PRO A 14 3.29 9.81 3.06
N PHE A 15 4.06 10.77 2.54
CA PHE A 15 5.20 10.50 1.66
C PHE A 15 6.25 9.57 2.30
N SER A 16 6.53 9.75 3.59
CA SER A 16 7.45 8.88 4.35
C SER A 16 6.96 7.43 4.39
N GLU A 17 5.68 7.22 4.66
CA GLU A 17 5.05 5.88 4.68
C GLU A 17 5.02 5.26 3.28
N ALA A 18 4.77 6.06 2.24
CA ALA A 18 4.81 5.61 0.86
C ALA A 18 6.21 5.10 0.45
N CYS A 19 7.25 5.83 0.80
CA CYS A 19 8.63 5.42 0.56
C CYS A 19 9.00 4.16 1.33
N GLU A 20 8.64 4.07 2.61
CA GLU A 20 8.91 2.90 3.43
C GLU A 20 8.18 1.66 2.87
N LEU A 21 6.87 1.78 2.62
CA LEU A 21 6.07 0.70 2.04
C LEU A 21 6.65 0.23 0.69
N TYR A 22 7.07 1.16 -0.17
CA TYR A 22 7.71 0.81 -1.44
C TYR A 22 9.02 0.03 -1.24
N GLN A 23 9.88 0.46 -0.32
CA GLN A 23 11.15 -0.22 -0.04
C GLN A 23 10.92 -1.63 0.52
N ARG A 24 10.01 -1.80 1.48
CA ARG A 24 9.65 -3.08 2.06
C ARG A 24 9.12 -4.05 1.00
N LEU A 25 8.16 -3.60 0.18
CA LEU A 25 7.60 -4.39 -0.91
C LEU A 25 8.65 -4.74 -1.98
N LYS A 26 9.52 -3.80 -2.35
CA LYS A 26 10.61 -4.03 -3.31
C LYS A 26 11.62 -5.05 -2.79
N ALA A 27 11.86 -5.08 -1.48
CA ALA A 27 12.70 -6.08 -0.81
C ALA A 27 12.01 -7.45 -0.65
N GLY A 28 10.75 -7.60 -1.09
CA GLY A 28 9.99 -8.83 -0.92
C GLY A 28 9.54 -9.11 0.51
N GLN A 29 9.55 -8.10 1.38
CA GLN A 29 9.11 -8.24 2.76
C GLN A 29 7.61 -8.46 2.83
N ASN A 30 7.20 -9.41 3.67
CA ASN A 30 5.82 -9.82 3.86
C ASN A 30 5.53 -10.17 5.33
N ASP A 31 6.26 -9.54 6.24
CA ASP A 31 6.00 -9.57 7.67
C ASP A 31 4.63 -8.92 8.01
N PRO A 32 4.07 -9.20 9.19
CA PRO A 32 2.77 -8.67 9.60
C PRO A 32 2.67 -7.14 9.50
N ASP A 33 3.73 -6.42 9.85
CA ASP A 33 3.76 -4.95 9.83
C ASP A 33 3.64 -4.43 8.40
N THR A 34 4.44 -4.99 7.48
CA THR A 34 4.38 -4.63 6.04
C THR A 34 2.98 -4.91 5.46
N ARG A 35 2.33 -6.02 5.85
CA ARG A 35 0.94 -6.30 5.44
C ARG A 35 -0.05 -5.30 6.03
N GLN A 36 0.15 -4.87 7.27
CA GLN A 36 -0.70 -3.88 7.92
C GLN A 36 -0.58 -2.51 7.24
N MET A 37 0.65 -2.07 6.92
CA MET A 37 0.90 -0.85 6.15
C MET A 37 0.22 -0.91 4.78
N LEU A 38 0.39 -2.02 4.04
CA LEU A 38 -0.25 -2.20 2.74
C LEU A 38 -1.79 -2.15 2.84
N ARG A 39 -2.37 -2.82 3.84
CA ARG A 39 -3.82 -2.76 4.07
C ARG A 39 -4.31 -1.36 4.41
N GLY A 40 -3.60 -0.64 5.28
CA GLY A 40 -3.91 0.76 5.61
C GLY A 40 -3.90 1.64 4.36
N ALA A 41 -2.87 1.50 3.52
CA ALA A 41 -2.77 2.21 2.26
C ALA A 41 -3.92 1.87 1.28
N LEU A 42 -4.28 0.59 1.17
CA LEU A 42 -5.39 0.15 0.31
C LEU A 42 -6.73 0.72 0.78
N ILE A 43 -6.98 0.77 2.08
CA ILE A 43 -8.18 1.38 2.67
C ILE A 43 -8.19 2.88 2.40
N ALA A 44 -7.10 3.59 2.69
CA ALA A 44 -6.98 5.03 2.46
C ALA A 44 -7.18 5.40 0.98
N ALA A 45 -6.75 4.55 0.06
CA ALA A 45 -6.91 4.76 -1.37
C ALA A 45 -8.30 4.37 -1.92
N GLY A 46 -9.16 3.78 -1.10
CA GLY A 46 -10.44 3.20 -1.52
C GLY A 46 -10.28 2.01 -2.46
N LEU A 47 -9.13 1.34 -2.40
CA LEU A 47 -8.77 0.19 -3.23
C LEU A 47 -8.98 -1.15 -2.52
N ASN A 48 -9.34 -1.12 -1.23
CA ASN A 48 -9.74 -2.30 -0.50
C ASN A 48 -11.15 -2.72 -0.94
N GLN A 49 -11.25 -3.31 -2.13
CA GLN A 49 -12.43 -4.07 -2.53
C GLN A 49 -12.37 -5.37 -1.74
N SER A 50 -13.02 -5.37 -0.58
CA SER A 50 -13.38 -6.60 0.11
C SER A 50 -14.07 -7.50 -0.93
N VAL A 51 -13.43 -8.61 -1.29
CA VAL A 51 -14.16 -9.76 -1.82
C VAL A 51 -15.23 -10.10 -0.77
N PRO A 52 -16.51 -10.28 -1.17
CA PRO A 52 -17.59 -10.59 -0.24
C PRO A 52 -17.31 -11.84 0.61
#